data_AF-G4T4Z2-F1
#
_entry.id   AF-G4T4Z2-F1
#
_cell.length_a   1.000
_cell.length_b   1.000
_cell.length_c   1.000
_cell.angle_alpha   90.00
_cell.angle_beta   90.00
_cell.angle_gamma   90.00
#
_symmetry.space_group_name_H-M   'P 1'
#
loop_
_entity.id
_entity.type
_entity.pdbx_description
1 polymer ?
#
loop_
_entity_poly.entity_id
_entity_poly.type
_entity_poly.pdbx_seq_one_letter_code
_entity_poly.pdbx_strand_id
1 'polypeptide(L)'
;MDPPNTKVQPQLNTTAVATYARQNTRDSYYNGVAGYEDHPPLLYRSDYFKTLYPTPSGRFFRLPIKSIHGVFNTPLNKVWENVRYQIRDLLKARNIKRSAIDPARFVTEGQDHELTIGPVVIWVGVRPDSTSSETAHNVSQEILALLKQNGVDDVEVE
;
A
#
# COMPACT_ATOMS: atom_id res chain seq x y z
N MET A 1 -34.11 -34.03 -6.64
CA MET A 1 -33.91 -33.14 -5.48
C MET A 1 -32.43 -32.79 -5.48
N ASP A 2 -32.09 -31.63 -6.04
CA ASP A 2 -30.72 -31.14 -6.08
C ASP A 2 -30.35 -30.53 -4.72
N PRO A 3 -29.12 -30.69 -4.21
CA PRO A 3 -28.70 -30.07 -2.97
C PRO A 3 -28.41 -28.57 -3.16
N PRO A 4 -28.55 -27.75 -2.09
CA PRO A 4 -28.44 -26.30 -2.20
C PRO A 4 -26.98 -25.85 -2.37
N ASN A 5 -26.80 -24.94 -3.33
CA ASN A 5 -25.53 -24.29 -3.66
C ASN A 5 -25.18 -23.23 -2.61
N THR A 6 -24.44 -23.61 -1.57
CA THR A 6 -23.84 -22.66 -0.63
C THR A 6 -22.61 -22.04 -1.28
N LYS A 7 -22.73 -20.76 -1.69
CA LYS A 7 -21.58 -19.93 -2.07
C LYS A 7 -20.66 -19.75 -0.86
N VAL A 8 -19.62 -20.58 -0.78
CA VAL A 8 -18.49 -20.37 0.12
C VAL A 8 -17.68 -19.20 -0.44
N GLN A 9 -17.67 -18.07 0.26
CA GLN A 9 -16.64 -17.05 0.05
C GLN A 9 -15.29 -17.68 0.40
N PRO A 10 -14.23 -17.52 -0.42
CA PRO A 10 -12.96 -18.14 -0.12
C PRO A 10 -12.37 -17.50 1.13
N GLN A 11 -12.44 -18.26 2.22
CA GLN A 11 -11.71 -17.99 3.45
C GLN A 11 -10.23 -18.22 3.13
N LEU A 12 -9.46 -17.14 2.99
CA LEU A 12 -8.02 -17.22 2.76
C LEU A 12 -7.37 -17.93 3.94
N ASN A 13 -6.73 -19.08 3.65
CA ASN A 13 -6.03 -19.91 4.62
C ASN A 13 -5.06 -19.08 5.48
N THR A 14 -4.99 -19.39 6.77
CA THR A 14 -4.14 -18.79 7.81
C THR A 14 -2.65 -18.68 7.43
N THR A 15 -2.17 -19.46 6.45
CA THR A 15 -0.81 -19.39 5.90
C THR A 15 -0.57 -18.17 4.99
N ALA A 16 -1.59 -17.63 4.34
CA ALA A 16 -1.46 -16.45 3.47
C ALA A 16 -1.23 -15.15 4.27
N VAL A 17 -1.68 -15.14 5.53
CA VAL A 17 -1.60 -13.98 6.44
C VAL A 17 -0.16 -13.65 6.84
N ALA A 18 0.76 -14.61 6.73
CA ALA A 18 2.16 -14.48 7.14
C ALA A 18 3.11 -13.94 6.06
N THR A 19 2.65 -13.57 4.86
CA THR A 19 3.59 -13.14 3.79
C THR A 19 3.05 -12.02 2.91
N TYR A 20 2.59 -10.92 3.52
CA TYR A 20 2.24 -9.68 2.80
C TYR A 20 3.44 -8.84 2.35
N ALA A 21 4.65 -9.24 2.74
CA ALA A 21 5.91 -8.87 2.12
C ALA A 21 6.95 -9.92 2.52
N ARG A 22 7.85 -10.32 1.61
CA ARG A 22 9.09 -10.98 2.06
C ARG A 22 9.88 -9.97 2.90
N GLN A 23 10.50 -10.40 4.00
CA GLN A 23 11.21 -9.50 4.94
C GLN A 23 12.18 -8.53 4.22
N ASN A 24 12.92 -9.02 3.23
CA ASN A 24 13.82 -8.18 2.42
C ASN A 24 13.10 -7.09 1.62
N THR A 25 11.88 -7.35 1.13
CA THR A 25 11.04 -6.37 0.44
C THR A 25 10.47 -5.37 1.43
N ARG A 26 10.03 -5.83 2.60
CA ARG A 26 9.50 -4.99 3.69
C ARG A 26 10.45 -3.87 4.06
N ASP A 27 11.72 -4.22 4.25
CA ASP A 27 12.71 -3.32 4.80
C ASP A 27 13.30 -2.37 3.75
N SER A 28 13.22 -2.70 2.46
CA SER A 28 13.86 -1.91 1.39
C SER A 28 12.89 -1.26 0.40
N TYR A 29 11.57 -1.45 0.57
CA TYR A 29 10.57 -0.99 -0.40
C TYR A 29 10.64 0.51 -0.68
N TYR A 30 10.85 1.32 0.35
CA TYR A 30 10.92 2.79 0.27
C TYR A 30 12.35 3.33 0.17
N ASN A 31 13.30 2.51 -0.28
CA ASN A 31 14.68 2.95 -0.48
C ASN A 31 14.75 4.25 -1.28
N GLY A 32 15.38 5.30 -0.74
CA GLY A 32 15.50 6.63 -1.36
C GLY A 32 14.45 7.67 -0.94
N VAL A 33 13.35 7.28 -0.28
CA VAL A 33 12.28 8.20 0.13
C VAL A 33 12.70 9.08 1.31
N ALA A 34 13.30 8.47 2.32
CA ALA A 34 14.13 9.18 3.30
C ALA A 34 15.59 8.98 2.86
N GLY A 35 16.50 9.87 3.29
CA GLY A 35 17.94 9.71 2.99
C GLY A 35 18.48 8.32 3.35
N TYR A 36 19.72 8.02 2.93
CA TYR A 36 20.31 6.68 3.08
C TYR A 36 20.00 6.03 4.44
N GLU A 37 19.31 4.88 4.40
CA GLU A 37 18.97 3.98 5.51
C GLU A 37 17.85 4.39 6.50
N ASP A 38 17.18 5.54 6.35
CA ASP A 38 16.14 6.01 7.31
C ASP A 38 14.69 5.91 6.79
N HIS A 39 14.43 5.04 5.81
CA HIS A 39 13.07 4.90 5.25
C HIS A 39 12.19 3.97 6.11
N PRO A 40 10.88 4.25 6.22
CA PRO A 40 9.99 3.41 6.99
C PRO A 40 9.86 2.01 6.39
N PRO A 41 9.68 0.95 7.20
CA PRO A 41 9.38 -0.37 6.68
C PRO A 41 7.96 -0.41 6.11
N LEU A 42 7.78 -1.09 4.97
CA LEU A 42 6.45 -1.30 4.39
C LEU A 42 5.65 -2.28 5.25
N LEU A 43 4.44 -1.90 5.67
CA LEU A 43 3.59 -2.81 6.45
C LEU A 43 2.69 -3.69 5.57
N TYR A 44 2.10 -3.08 4.54
CA TYR A 44 1.20 -3.70 3.58
C TYR A 44 1.15 -2.83 2.31
N ARG A 45 0.90 -3.44 1.15
CA ARG A 45 0.55 -2.72 -0.09
C ARG A 45 -0.55 -3.46 -0.82
N SER A 46 -1.55 -2.73 -1.33
CA SER A 46 -2.74 -3.35 -1.93
C SER A 46 -2.48 -4.07 -3.25
N ASP A 47 -1.39 -3.74 -3.93
CA ASP A 47 -1.00 -4.28 -5.22
C ASP A 47 0.04 -5.39 -5.13
N TYR A 48 0.30 -5.91 -3.93
CA TYR A 48 1.29 -6.95 -3.66
C TYR A 48 1.22 -8.17 -4.61
N PHE A 49 0.01 -8.58 -4.99
CA PHE A 49 -0.20 -9.71 -5.92
C PHE A 49 -0.12 -9.32 -7.41
N LYS A 50 -0.12 -8.02 -7.73
CA LYS A 50 -0.08 -7.50 -9.11
C LYS A 50 1.33 -7.14 -9.55
N THR A 51 2.15 -6.65 -8.63
CA THR A 51 3.49 -6.15 -8.94
C THR A 51 4.55 -6.87 -8.12
N LEU A 52 5.55 -7.42 -8.82
CA LEU A 52 6.68 -8.08 -8.16
C LEU A 52 7.72 -7.03 -7.76
N TYR A 53 8.20 -7.11 -6.53
CA TYR A 53 9.39 -6.38 -6.12
C TYR A 53 10.65 -7.15 -6.53
N PRO A 54 11.68 -6.48 -7.10
CA PRO A 54 12.91 -7.16 -7.50
C PRO A 54 13.52 -7.94 -6.34
N THR A 55 13.76 -9.23 -6.54
CA THR A 55 14.51 -10.04 -5.56
C THR A 55 16.00 -9.75 -5.77
N PRO A 56 16.75 -9.38 -4.72
CA PRO A 56 18.18 -9.18 -4.83
C PRO A 56 18.88 -10.40 -5.41
N SER A 57 19.61 -10.22 -6.52
CA SER A 57 20.36 -11.30 -7.18
C SER A 57 21.72 -10.80 -7.66
N GLY A 58 22.78 -11.50 -7.26
CA GLY A 58 24.15 -11.19 -7.68
C GLY A 58 24.84 -10.13 -6.80
N ARG A 59 26.16 -10.00 -6.99
CA ARG A 59 27.04 -9.16 -6.17
C ARG A 59 26.83 -7.65 -6.35
N PHE A 60 26.36 -7.25 -7.53
CA PHE A 60 26.22 -5.84 -7.92
C PHE A 60 24.77 -5.37 -7.96
N PHE A 61 23.87 -6.11 -7.31
CA PHE A 61 22.46 -5.76 -7.25
C PHE A 61 22.29 -4.39 -6.58
N ARG A 62 21.69 -3.44 -7.30
CA ARG A 62 21.27 -2.16 -6.74
C ARG A 62 19.79 -2.23 -6.41
N LEU A 63 19.43 -1.80 -5.20
CA LEU A 63 18.03 -1.62 -4.83
C LEU A 63 17.41 -0.52 -5.68
N PRO A 64 16.16 -0.69 -6.13
CA PRO A 64 15.43 0.40 -6.75
C PRO A 64 15.39 1.63 -5.84
N ILE A 65 15.53 2.82 -6.42
CA ILE A 65 15.47 4.09 -5.67
C ILE A 65 14.11 4.72 -5.95
N LYS A 66 13.34 5.00 -4.89
CA LYS A 66 12.06 5.68 -4.96
C LYS A 66 12.21 7.15 -4.59
N SER A 67 11.49 7.99 -5.33
CA SER A 67 11.24 9.39 -4.98
C SER A 67 9.74 9.65 -4.90
N ILE A 68 9.33 10.54 -3.99
CA ILE A 68 7.92 10.91 -3.80
C ILE A 68 7.57 12.04 -4.77
N HIS A 69 6.46 11.88 -5.47
CA HIS A 69 5.83 12.90 -6.29
C HIS A 69 4.40 13.17 -5.82
N GLY A 70 3.98 14.43 -5.93
CA GLY A 70 2.60 14.82 -5.64
C GLY A 70 1.61 14.26 -6.66
N VAL A 71 0.36 14.10 -6.23
CA VAL A 71 -0.75 13.66 -7.08
C VAL A 71 -1.54 14.88 -7.54
N PHE A 72 -1.56 15.14 -8.85
CA PHE A 72 -2.26 16.28 -9.44
C PHE A 72 -3.15 15.83 -10.59
N ASN A 73 -4.22 16.60 -10.86
CA ASN A 73 -5.11 16.41 -12.01
C ASN A 73 -5.77 15.02 -12.09
N THR A 74 -6.09 14.41 -10.95
CA THR A 74 -6.78 13.11 -10.88
C THR A 74 -8.18 13.25 -10.28
N PRO A 75 -9.09 12.26 -10.48
CA PRO A 75 -10.38 12.23 -9.79
C PRO A 75 -10.26 12.35 -8.26
N LEU A 76 -9.19 11.80 -7.68
CA LEU A 76 -8.90 11.89 -6.25
C LEU A 76 -8.82 13.34 -5.76
N ASN A 77 -8.17 14.23 -6.52
CA ASN A 77 -8.00 15.64 -6.12
C ASN A 77 -9.34 16.37 -5.90
N LYS A 78 -10.41 15.96 -6.59
CA LYS A 78 -11.74 16.58 -6.48
C LYS A 78 -12.45 16.21 -5.18
N VAL A 79 -12.13 15.05 -4.61
CA VAL A 79 -12.82 14.47 -3.45
C VAL A 79 -11.92 14.36 -2.22
N TRP A 80 -10.62 14.63 -2.37
CA TRP A 80 -9.59 14.36 -1.36
C TRP A 80 -9.89 14.97 0.00
N GLU A 81 -10.33 16.23 0.04
CA GLU A 81 -10.64 16.92 1.29
C GLU A 81 -11.68 16.18 2.13
N ASN A 82 -12.68 15.57 1.50
CA ASN A 82 -13.71 14.81 2.20
C ASN A 82 -13.24 13.39 2.53
N VAL A 83 -12.67 12.71 1.54
CA VAL A 83 -12.24 11.30 1.68
C VAL A 83 -11.13 11.15 2.72
N ARG A 84 -10.17 12.08 2.80
CA ARG A 84 -9.10 12.02 3.81
C ARG A 84 -9.65 12.02 5.25
N TYR A 85 -10.75 12.72 5.51
CA TYR A 85 -11.39 12.73 6.83
C TYR A 85 -12.13 11.43 7.10
N GLN A 86 -12.81 10.88 6.10
CA GLN A 86 -13.45 9.56 6.21
C GLN A 86 -12.41 8.46 6.48
N ILE A 87 -11.26 8.48 5.78
CA ILE A 87 -10.14 7.57 6.05
C ILE A 87 -9.60 7.77 7.47
N ARG A 88 -9.39 9.01 7.91
CA ARG A 88 -8.97 9.30 9.29
C ARG A 88 -9.92 8.69 10.31
N ASP A 89 -11.22 8.86 10.12
CA ASP A 89 -12.24 8.39 11.06
C ASP A 89 -12.32 6.85 11.06
N LEU A 90 -12.13 6.23 9.90
CA LEU A 90 -11.98 4.78 9.75
C LEU A 90 -10.76 4.25 10.51
N LEU A 91 -9.58 4.84 10.31
CA LEU A 91 -8.36 4.44 11.03
C LEU A 91 -8.53 4.59 12.55
N LYS A 92 -9.19 5.66 13.00
CA LYS A 92 -9.50 5.90 14.41
C LYS A 92 -10.44 4.82 14.97
N ALA A 93 -11.49 4.44 14.24
CA ALA A 93 -12.41 3.38 14.66
C ALA A 93 -11.73 2.01 14.81
N ARG A 94 -10.62 1.80 14.11
CA ARG A 94 -9.79 0.58 14.19
C ARG A 94 -8.63 0.70 15.19
N ASN A 95 -8.58 1.76 16.00
CA ASN A 95 -7.52 2.07 16.96
C ASN A 95 -6.11 2.17 16.34
N ILE A 96 -6.01 2.48 15.04
CA ILE A 96 -4.72 2.65 14.36
C ILE A 96 -4.18 4.05 14.64
N LYS A 97 -2.98 4.12 15.22
CA LYS A 97 -2.30 5.39 15.49
C LYS A 97 -1.53 5.86 14.26
N ARG A 98 -2.21 6.61 13.37
CA ARG A 98 -1.58 7.21 12.19
C ARG A 98 -0.59 8.35 12.52
N SER A 99 0.39 8.55 11.66
CA SER A 99 1.22 9.76 11.56
C SER A 99 0.85 10.63 10.35
N ALA A 100 0.48 10.01 9.22
CA ALA A 100 0.23 10.69 7.95
C ALA A 100 -0.88 9.98 7.14
N ILE A 101 -1.52 10.71 6.23
CA ILE A 101 -2.43 10.18 5.20
C ILE A 101 -2.29 11.12 4.01
N ASP A 102 -1.56 10.70 2.99
CA ASP A 102 -1.21 11.58 1.88
C ASP A 102 -1.35 10.87 0.54
N PRO A 103 -1.85 11.56 -0.50
CA PRO A 103 -1.84 11.02 -1.84
C PRO A 103 -0.44 11.18 -2.42
N ALA A 104 0.17 10.08 -2.85
CA ALA A 104 1.52 10.05 -3.39
C ALA A 104 1.58 9.30 -4.72
N ARG A 105 2.63 9.60 -5.50
CA ARG A 105 3.14 8.72 -6.55
C ARG A 105 4.60 8.44 -6.23
N PHE A 106 5.03 7.19 -6.43
CA PHE A 106 6.43 6.83 -6.32
C PHE A 106 7.02 6.71 -7.72
N VAL A 107 8.05 7.50 -8.00
CA VAL A 107 8.90 7.29 -9.18
C VAL A 107 10.02 6.37 -8.76
N THR A 108 10.16 5.24 -9.44
CA THR A 108 11.16 4.22 -9.14
C THR A 108 12.22 4.20 -10.23
N GLU A 109 13.47 4.42 -9.86
CA GLU A 109 14.65 4.20 -10.69
C GLU A 109 15.12 2.75 -10.53
N GLY A 110 15.07 1.99 -11.62
CA GLY A 110 15.52 0.60 -11.68
C GLY A 110 17.04 0.45 -11.80
N GLN A 111 17.52 -0.79 -11.97
CA GLN A 111 18.96 -1.04 -12.14
C GLN A 111 19.56 -0.38 -13.39
N ASP A 112 18.80 -0.33 -14.47
CA ASP A 112 19.24 0.21 -15.77
C ASP A 112 18.97 1.73 -15.89
N HIS A 113 18.76 2.42 -14.76
CA HIS A 113 18.38 3.83 -14.69
C HIS A 113 17.04 4.18 -15.36
N GLU A 114 16.21 3.16 -15.67
CA GLU A 114 14.86 3.38 -16.15
C GLU A 114 13.97 3.94 -15.04
N LEU A 115 13.25 5.02 -15.35
CA LEU A 115 12.30 5.67 -14.45
C LEU A 115 10.89 5.16 -14.71
N THR A 116 10.29 4.53 -13.71
CA THR A 116 8.88 4.09 -13.75
C THR A 116 8.04 4.93 -12.81
N ILE A 117 6.97 5.54 -13.32
CA ILE A 117 5.99 6.27 -12.51
C ILE A 117 4.95 5.27 -12.00
N GLY A 118 4.87 5.12 -10.67
CA GLY A 118 3.86 4.29 -10.02
C GLY A 118 2.44 4.86 -10.09
N PRO A 119 1.43 4.06 -9.72
CA PRO A 119 0.04 4.49 -9.64
C PRO A 119 -0.16 5.55 -8.56
N VAL A 120 -1.37 6.09 -8.47
CA VAL A 120 -1.76 6.93 -7.33
C VAL A 120 -1.86 6.03 -6.09
N VAL A 121 -1.20 6.42 -5.02
CA VAL A 121 -1.18 5.70 -3.75
C VAL A 121 -1.78 6.61 -2.66
N ILE A 122 -2.67 6.07 -1.83
CA ILE A 122 -2.92 6.63 -0.49
C ILE A 122 -1.86 6.06 0.43
N TRP A 123 -0.87 6.88 0.76
CA TRP A 123 0.22 6.49 1.64
C TRP A 123 -0.14 6.81 3.09
N VAL A 124 -0.26 5.77 3.93
CA VAL A 124 -0.69 5.88 5.31
C VAL A 124 0.47 5.61 6.26
N GLY A 125 1.06 6.69 6.77
CA GLY A 125 2.03 6.58 7.85
C GLY A 125 1.37 6.12 9.15
N VAL A 126 1.93 5.10 9.80
CA VAL A 126 1.48 4.60 11.12
C VAL A 126 2.60 4.63 12.14
N ARG A 127 2.27 4.83 13.41
CA ARG A 127 3.24 4.73 14.49
C ARG A 127 3.74 3.28 14.61
N PRO A 128 5.02 3.07 14.97
CA PRO A 128 5.54 1.75 15.30
C PRO A 128 4.62 1.02 16.29
N ASP A 129 4.46 -0.28 16.08
CA ASP A 129 3.68 -1.21 16.91
C ASP A 129 2.20 -0.86 17.09
N SER A 130 1.66 0.08 16.29
CA SER A 130 0.26 0.49 16.39
C SER A 130 -0.71 -0.35 15.56
N THR A 131 -0.21 -1.19 14.66
CA THR A 131 -1.02 -2.07 13.79
C THR A 131 -0.17 -3.21 13.22
N SER A 132 -0.82 -4.26 12.73
CA SER A 132 -0.21 -5.43 12.08
C SER A 132 -0.43 -5.40 10.56
N SER A 133 0.32 -6.20 9.79
CA SER A 133 0.08 -6.35 8.34
C SER A 133 -1.33 -6.87 8.02
N GLU A 134 -1.90 -7.73 8.87
CA GLU A 134 -3.27 -8.23 8.70
C GLU A 134 -4.31 -7.11 8.90
N THR A 135 -4.16 -6.32 9.97
CA THR A 135 -5.05 -5.17 10.20
C THR A 135 -4.88 -4.13 9.10
N ALA A 136 -3.65 -3.87 8.65
CA ALA A 136 -3.38 -2.98 7.53
C ALA A 136 -4.03 -3.46 6.22
N HIS A 137 -3.97 -4.77 5.94
CA HIS A 137 -4.67 -5.37 4.80
C HIS A 137 -6.18 -5.12 4.85
N ASN A 138 -6.82 -5.49 5.96
CA ASN A 138 -8.27 -5.35 6.13
C ASN A 138 -8.72 -3.90 5.98
N VAL A 139 -8.02 -2.98 6.65
CA VAL A 139 -8.30 -1.54 6.58
C VAL A 139 -8.07 -0.97 5.18
N SER A 140 -7.04 -1.44 4.47
CA SER A 140 -6.79 -1.02 3.09
C SER A 140 -7.94 -1.40 2.18
N GLN A 141 -8.57 -2.56 2.37
CA GLN A 141 -9.76 -2.94 1.59
C GLN A 141 -10.95 -2.01 1.86
N GLU A 142 -11.14 -1.59 3.11
CA GLU A 142 -12.19 -0.63 3.46
C GLU A 142 -11.90 0.77 2.88
N ILE A 143 -10.64 1.21 2.88
CA ILE A 143 -10.21 2.47 2.24
C ILE A 143 -10.46 2.41 0.73
N LEU A 144 -10.11 1.31 0.06
CA LEU A 144 -10.36 1.13 -1.38
C LEU A 144 -11.86 1.14 -1.69
N ALA A 145 -12.69 0.50 -0.86
CA ALA A 145 -14.14 0.54 -1.02
C ALA A 145 -14.70 1.96 -0.85
N LEU A 146 -14.20 2.71 0.14
CA LEU A 146 -14.56 4.10 0.38
C LEU A 146 -14.18 5.01 -0.80
N LEU A 147 -12.96 4.87 -1.33
CA LEU A 147 -12.50 5.61 -2.52
C LEU A 147 -13.41 5.33 -3.71
N LYS A 148 -13.74 4.06 -3.94
CA LYS A 148 -14.63 3.64 -5.03
C LYS A 148 -16.04 4.23 -4.90
N GLN A 149 -16.59 4.29 -3.69
CA GLN A 149 -17.88 4.96 -3.44
C GLN A 149 -17.85 6.45 -3.76
N ASN A 150 -16.68 7.07 -3.69
CA ASN A 150 -16.46 8.48 -4.06
C ASN A 150 -15.99 8.65 -5.51
N GLY A 151 -16.12 7.62 -6.35
CA GLY A 151 -15.78 7.69 -7.78
C GLY A 151 -14.28 7.62 -8.09
N VAL A 152 -13.49 7.03 -7.20
CA VAL A 152 -12.04 6.85 -7.35
C VAL A 152 -11.70 5.36 -7.30
N ASP A 153 -11.32 4.78 -8.43
CA ASP A 153 -11.07 3.33 -8.59
C ASP A 153 -9.63 2.98 -9.00
N ASP A 154 -8.91 3.92 -9.61
CA ASP A 154 -7.50 3.77 -10.00
C ASP A 154 -6.53 4.30 -8.92
N VAL A 155 -6.61 3.70 -7.73
CA VAL A 155 -5.78 4.06 -6.56
C VAL A 155 -5.38 2.81 -5.78
N GLU A 156 -4.18 2.84 -5.23
CA GLU A 156 -3.63 1.83 -4.34
C GLU A 156 -3.47 2.37 -2.91
N VAL A 157 -3.28 1.48 -1.94
CA VAL A 157 -3.05 1.83 -0.53
C VAL A 157 -1.77 1.15 -0.06
N GLU A 158 -0.90 1.94 0.58
CA GLU A 158 0.36 1.51 1.19
C GLU A 158 0.55 2.05 2.60
#